data_AF-A0A3B0TXK9-F1
#
_entry.id   AF-A0A3B0TXK9-F1
#
_cell.length_a   1.000
_cell.length_b   1.000
_cell.length_c   1.000
_cell.angle_alpha   90.00
_cell.angle_beta   90.00
_cell.angle_gamma   90.00
#
_symmetry.space_group_name_H-M   'P 1'
#
loop_
_entity.id
_entity.type
_entity.pdbx_description
1 polymer ?
#
loop_
_entity_poly.entity_id
_entity_poly.type
_entity_poly.pdbx_seq_one_letter_code
_entity_poly.pdbx_strand_id
1 'polypeptide(L)'
;MVRNAQGEIGFWAVEVAQSGKYKIELYRWPKESHLRLNDPAPKGREIPGGKPYPEGKTLTITKAQIKIGGQELYKEVIGSDSCATFTLELKKGSYKLECRFIDTENIERDSYYVYVDYLTM
;
A
#
# COMPACT_ATOMS: atom_id res chain seq x y z
N MET A 1 0.94 -4.60 12.74
CA MET A 1 1.74 -3.43 12.29
C MET A 1 2.79 -3.86 11.25
N VAL A 2 3.09 -2.99 10.27
CA VAL A 2 3.77 -3.27 8.98
C VAL A 2 4.97 -4.23 9.02
N ARG A 3 5.85 -4.11 10.01
CA ARG A 3 7.05 -4.97 10.11
C ARG A 3 6.70 -6.45 10.29
N ASN A 4 5.63 -6.74 11.02
CA ASN A 4 5.16 -8.10 11.28
C ASN A 4 4.16 -8.60 10.22
N ALA A 5 3.86 -7.79 9.20
CA ALA A 5 2.83 -8.06 8.19
C ALA A 5 1.46 -8.42 8.79
N GLN A 6 1.13 -7.78 9.91
CA GLN A 6 -0.15 -7.90 10.60
C GLN A 6 -0.98 -6.64 10.39
N GLY A 7 -2.27 -6.82 10.16
CA GLY A 7 -3.27 -5.78 10.07
C GLY A 7 -4.63 -6.42 9.85
N GLU A 8 -5.69 -5.70 10.21
CA GLU A 8 -7.04 -6.03 9.77
C GLU A 8 -7.29 -5.38 8.42
N ILE A 9 -8.23 -5.92 7.64
CA ILE A 9 -8.65 -5.34 6.37
C ILE A 9 -9.65 -4.23 6.67
N GLY A 10 -9.33 -3.02 6.25
CA GLY A 10 -10.13 -1.82 6.47
C GLY A 10 -10.30 -0.98 5.22
N PHE A 11 -10.68 0.27 5.44
CA PHE A 11 -10.79 1.28 4.39
C PHE A 11 -10.39 2.67 4.94
N TRP A 12 -9.88 3.54 4.07
CA TRP A 12 -9.80 4.96 4.36
C TRP A 12 -11.08 5.65 3.89
N ALA A 13 -11.70 6.42 4.78
CA ALA A 13 -12.72 7.38 4.38
C ALA A 13 -12.02 8.58 3.74
N VAL A 14 -12.24 8.81 2.45
CA VAL A 14 -11.60 9.88 1.69
C VAL A 14 -12.64 10.79 1.05
N GLU A 15 -12.33 12.09 1.00
CA GLU A 15 -13.07 13.05 0.21
C GLU A 15 -12.26 13.39 -1.05
N VAL A 16 -12.85 13.14 -2.21
CA VAL A 16 -12.35 13.64 -3.49
C VAL A 16 -12.92 15.03 -3.68
N ALA A 17 -12.10 16.06 -3.45
CA ALA A 17 -12.52 17.45 -3.53
C ALA A 17 -12.77 17.93 -4.98
N GLN A 18 -12.09 17.32 -5.96
CA GLN A 18 -12.12 17.69 -7.37
C GLN A 18 -12.33 16.46 -8.26
N SER A 19 -13.28 16.53 -9.21
CA SER A 19 -13.41 15.47 -10.22
C SER A 19 -12.20 15.49 -11.15
N GLY A 20 -11.65 14.32 -11.47
CA GLY A 20 -10.58 14.20 -12.46
C GLY A 20 -9.83 12.87 -12.37
N LYS A 21 -8.66 12.84 -13.00
CA LYS A 21 -7.82 11.64 -13.08
C LYS A 21 -6.80 11.64 -11.96
N TYR A 22 -6.66 10.50 -11.29
CA TYR A 22 -5.77 10.32 -10.16
C TYR A 22 -4.81 9.17 -10.42
N LYS A 23 -3.57 9.33 -9.96
CA LYS A 23 -2.62 8.24 -9.80
C LYS A 23 -2.57 7.87 -8.32
N ILE A 24 -2.85 6.62 -8.01
CA ILE A 24 -2.85 6.08 -6.65
C ILE A 24 -1.79 4.99 -6.58
N GLU A 25 -0.80 5.17 -5.70
CA GLU A 25 0.31 4.26 -5.50
C GLU A 25 0.17 3.57 -4.14
N LEU A 26 0.03 2.24 -4.16
CA LEU A 26 -0.09 1.40 -2.97
C LEU A 26 1.29 0.90 -2.59
N TYR A 27 1.68 1.16 -1.35
CA TYR A 27 2.97 0.81 -0.80
C TYR A 27 2.82 -0.05 0.44
N ARG A 28 3.71 -1.03 0.57
CA ARG A 28 3.90 -1.73 1.85
C ARG A 28 4.75 -0.88 2.80
N TRP A 29 5.84 -0.32 2.30
CA TRP A 29 6.77 0.51 3.06
C TRP A 29 6.66 1.96 2.60
N PRO A 30 6.88 2.96 3.48
CA PRO A 30 6.83 4.35 3.05
C PRO A 30 7.82 4.58 1.90
N LYS A 31 7.45 5.41 0.92
CA LYS A 31 8.19 5.60 -0.34
C LYS A 31 9.66 6.00 -0.11
N GLU A 32 9.90 6.75 0.95
CA GLU A 32 11.19 7.28 1.38
C GLU A 32 12.13 6.19 1.94
N SER A 33 11.60 5.01 2.27
CA SER A 33 12.42 3.89 2.75
C SER A 33 13.17 3.17 1.62
N HIS A 34 12.72 3.33 0.37
CA HIS A 34 13.23 2.62 -0.81
C HIS A 34 13.16 1.08 -0.72
N LEU A 35 12.43 0.53 0.26
CA LEU A 35 12.21 -0.91 0.38
C LEU A 35 11.18 -1.37 -0.65
N ARG A 36 11.40 -2.56 -1.20
CA ARG A 36 10.49 -3.22 -2.14
C ARG A 36 9.36 -3.93 -1.39
N LEU A 37 8.30 -4.32 -2.10
CA LEU A 37 7.12 -4.96 -1.51
C LEU A 37 7.48 -6.18 -0.65
N ASN A 38 8.39 -7.02 -1.14
CA ASN A 38 8.76 -8.26 -0.45
C ASN A 38 9.98 -8.12 0.45
N ASP A 39 10.67 -6.98 0.44
CA ASP A 39 11.84 -6.78 1.30
C ASP A 39 11.44 -6.81 2.78
N PRO A 40 12.24 -7.46 3.64
CA PRO A 40 12.17 -7.23 5.07
C PRO A 40 12.77 -5.85 5.39
N ALA A 41 12.11 -5.08 6.25
CA ALA A 41 12.75 -3.87 6.76
C ALA A 41 13.94 -4.26 7.65
N PRO A 42 15.12 -3.65 7.48
CA PRO A 42 16.31 -4.01 8.23
C PRO A 42 16.09 -3.81 9.73
N LYS A 43 16.81 -4.59 10.56
CA LYS A 43 16.82 -4.40 12.01
C LYS A 43 17.13 -2.93 12.34
N GLY A 44 16.43 -2.38 13.33
CA GLY A 44 16.69 -1.03 13.80
C GLY A 44 18.11 -0.88 14.35
N ARG A 45 18.62 0.35 14.38
CA ARG A 45 19.90 0.67 15.02
C ARG A 45 19.84 0.36 16.51
N GLU A 46 20.97 -0.06 17.07
CA GLU A 46 21.09 -0.29 18.51
C GLU A 46 20.73 0.98 19.29
N ILE A 47 19.99 0.80 20.38
CA ILE A 47 19.48 1.89 21.23
C ILE A 47 20.06 1.69 22.63
N PRO A 48 20.88 2.62 23.15
CA PRO A 48 21.40 2.52 24.51
C PRO A 48 20.27 2.34 25.53
N GLY A 49 20.30 1.25 26.30
CA GLY A 49 19.27 0.94 27.30
C GLY A 49 17.92 0.48 26.73
N GLY A 50 17.80 0.29 25.42
CA GLY A 50 16.56 -0.10 24.74
C GLY A 50 16.72 -1.36 23.88
N LYS A 51 15.62 -1.78 23.25
CA LYS A 51 15.63 -2.82 22.22
C LYS A 51 15.45 -2.19 20.85
N PRO A 52 16.33 -2.48 19.87
CA PRO A 52 16.11 -2.05 18.49
C PRO A 52 14.84 -2.68 17.92
N TYR A 53 14.27 -2.05 16.90
CA TYR A 53 13.18 -2.67 16.14
C TYR A 53 13.65 -4.02 15.55
N PRO A 54 12.89 -5.11 15.72
CA PRO A 54 13.22 -6.39 15.11
C PRO A 54 13.14 -6.27 13.60
N GLU A 55 13.92 -7.07 12.87
CA GLU A 55 13.82 -7.17 11.41
C GLU A 55 12.37 -7.43 10.97
N GLY A 56 11.96 -6.83 9.85
CA GLY A 56 10.65 -7.05 9.27
C GLY A 56 10.54 -8.42 8.61
N LYS A 57 9.32 -8.88 8.35
CA LYS A 57 9.10 -10.12 7.59
C LYS A 57 9.32 -9.91 6.10
N THR A 58 9.92 -10.89 5.44
CA THR A 58 9.80 -11.04 3.98
C THR A 58 8.37 -11.48 3.66
N LEU A 59 7.81 -10.96 2.56
CA LEU A 59 6.51 -11.39 2.04
C LEU A 59 6.65 -11.95 0.63
N THR A 60 5.57 -12.51 0.10
CA THR A 60 5.47 -13.06 -1.25
C THR A 60 4.31 -12.42 -2.01
N ILE A 61 4.19 -11.09 -1.94
CA ILE A 61 3.15 -10.33 -2.63
C ILE A 61 3.28 -10.53 -4.15
N THR A 62 2.16 -10.81 -4.79
CA THR A 62 2.06 -11.03 -6.25
C THR A 62 0.99 -10.15 -6.90
N LYS A 63 0.03 -9.65 -6.12
CA LYS A 63 -1.07 -8.84 -6.65
C LYS A 63 -1.44 -7.70 -5.72
N ALA A 64 -1.91 -6.61 -6.29
CA ALA A 64 -2.54 -5.51 -5.60
C ALA A 64 -3.97 -5.28 -6.11
N GLN A 65 -4.82 -4.77 -5.23
CA GLN A 65 -6.20 -4.42 -5.51
C GLN A 65 -6.51 -3.03 -4.96
N ILE A 66 -7.28 -2.24 -5.70
CA ILE A 66 -7.90 -1.01 -5.22
C ILE A 66 -9.41 -1.07 -5.46
N LYS A 67 -10.19 -0.64 -4.47
CA LYS A 67 -11.64 -0.48 -4.59
C LYS A 67 -12.07 0.88 -4.07
N ILE A 68 -12.72 1.67 -4.93
CA ILE A 68 -13.18 3.02 -4.62
C ILE A 68 -14.28 3.45 -5.60
N GLY A 69 -15.36 4.04 -5.11
CA GLY A 69 -16.41 4.61 -5.96
C GLY A 69 -17.08 3.62 -6.91
N GLY A 70 -17.22 2.35 -6.50
CA GLY A 70 -17.77 1.27 -7.33
C GLY A 70 -16.80 0.69 -8.36
N GLN A 71 -15.58 1.25 -8.48
CA GLN A 71 -14.51 0.68 -9.28
C GLN A 71 -13.72 -0.32 -8.44
N GLU A 72 -13.35 -1.45 -9.04
CA GLU A 72 -12.51 -2.48 -8.45
C GLU A 72 -11.48 -2.91 -9.49
N LEU A 73 -10.21 -2.64 -9.21
CA LEU A 73 -9.11 -2.84 -10.15
C LEU A 73 -8.03 -3.70 -9.50
N TYR A 74 -7.38 -4.53 -10.32
CA TYR A 74 -6.28 -5.38 -9.90
C TYR A 74 -5.03 -5.10 -10.72
N LYS A 75 -3.87 -5.37 -10.13
CA LYS A 75 -2.57 -5.28 -10.80
C LYS A 75 -1.66 -6.39 -10.31
N GLU A 76 -1.08 -7.14 -11.25
CA GLU A 76 0.02 -8.05 -10.93
C GLU A 76 1.27 -7.21 -10.59
N VAL A 77 2.01 -7.66 -9.58
CA VAL A 77 3.26 -7.06 -9.13
C VAL A 77 4.26 -8.18 -8.85
N ILE A 78 5.54 -7.85 -8.87
CA ILE A 78 6.61 -8.75 -8.46
C ILE A 78 7.26 -8.23 -7.19
N GLY A 79 7.91 -9.12 -6.45
CA GLY A 79 8.51 -8.78 -5.15
C GLY A 79 9.57 -7.68 -5.21
N SER A 80 10.17 -7.43 -6.39
CA SER A 80 11.14 -6.37 -6.62
C SER A 80 10.53 -5.00 -6.90
N ASP A 81 9.22 -4.91 -7.08
CA ASP A 81 8.53 -3.63 -7.23
C ASP A 81 8.50 -2.89 -5.89
N SER A 82 8.55 -1.57 -5.93
CA SER A 82 8.38 -0.74 -4.72
C SER A 82 6.92 -0.51 -4.35
N CYS A 83 6.02 -0.50 -5.35
CA CYS A 83 4.60 -0.21 -5.17
C CYS A 83 3.75 -0.79 -6.32
N ALA A 84 2.44 -0.80 -6.12
CA ALA A 84 1.48 -0.97 -7.20
C ALA A 84 0.85 0.38 -7.57
N THR A 85 0.93 0.77 -8.85
CA THR A 85 0.35 2.03 -9.34
C THR A 85 -0.93 1.79 -10.12
N PHE A 86 -1.99 2.50 -9.74
CA PHE A 86 -3.27 2.58 -10.41
C PHE A 86 -3.53 3.98 -10.92
N THR A 87 -4.22 4.09 -12.06
CA THR A 87 -4.68 5.36 -12.61
C THR A 87 -6.15 5.23 -12.93
N LEU A 88 -6.98 6.10 -12.35
CA LEU A 88 -8.44 6.05 -12.48
C LEU A 88 -9.05 7.44 -12.41
N GLU A 89 -10.26 7.57 -12.93
CA GLU A 89 -11.06 8.79 -12.81
C GLU A 89 -11.96 8.69 -11.60
N LEU A 90 -12.02 9.77 -10.82
CA LEU A 90 -12.90 9.92 -9.67
C LEU A 90 -13.73 11.19 -9.83
N LYS A 91 -15.00 11.11 -9.43
CA LYS A 91 -15.86 12.30 -9.33
C LYS A 91 -15.68 12.91 -7.94
N LYS A 92 -16.01 14.19 -7.80
CA LYS A 92 -16.12 14.85 -6.51
C LYS A 92 -17.11 14.09 -5.61
N GLY A 93 -16.72 13.78 -4.38
CA GLY A 93 -17.57 13.07 -3.43
C GLY A 93 -16.78 12.38 -2.31
N SER A 94 -17.50 11.77 -1.38
CA SER A 94 -16.93 10.96 -0.30
C SER A 94 -16.94 9.49 -0.66
N TYR A 95 -15.84 8.80 -0.38
CA TYR A 95 -15.65 7.41 -0.74
C TYR A 95 -15.01 6.60 0.37
N LYS A 96 -15.21 5.28 0.29
CA LYS A 96 -14.36 4.29 0.96
C LYS A 96 -13.28 3.87 -0.03
N LEU A 97 -12.03 4.02 0.36
CA LEU A 97 -10.87 3.54 -0.37
C LEU A 97 -10.36 2.28 0.32
N GLU A 98 -10.46 1.15 -0.34
CA GLU A 98 -9.85 -0.12 0.10
C GLU A 98 -8.63 -0.39 -0.79
N CYS A 99 -7.50 -0.79 -0.18
CA CYS A 99 -6.28 -1.11 -0.90
C CYS A 99 -5.62 -2.32 -0.29
N ARG A 100 -5.44 -3.37 -1.09
CA ARG A 100 -4.96 -4.67 -0.61
C ARG A 100 -3.78 -5.16 -1.43
N PHE A 101 -2.92 -5.92 -0.77
CA PHE A 101 -1.94 -6.82 -1.37
C PHE A 101 -2.36 -8.25 -1.12
N ILE A 102 -2.15 -9.10 -2.12
CA ILE A 102 -2.43 -10.54 -2.10
C ILE A 102 -1.10 -11.25 -2.36
N ASP A 103 -0.78 -12.24 -1.53
CA ASP A 103 0.43 -13.05 -1.68
C ASP A 103 0.18 -14.38 -2.40
N THR A 104 1.24 -15.18 -2.56
CA THR A 104 1.19 -16.50 -3.19
C THR A 104 0.25 -17.51 -2.51
N GLU A 105 -0.10 -17.28 -1.24
CA GLU A 105 -1.02 -18.12 -0.46
C GLU A 105 -2.46 -17.57 -0.48
N ASN A 106 -2.73 -16.54 -1.30
CA ASN A 106 -3.98 -15.77 -1.34
C ASN A 106 -4.33 -15.07 -0.02
N ILE A 107 -3.33 -14.79 0.82
CA ILE A 107 -3.55 -14.02 2.05
C ILE A 107 -3.59 -12.54 1.70
N GLU A 108 -4.75 -11.92 1.97
CA GLU A 108 -4.96 -10.49 1.82
C GLU A 108 -4.42 -9.70 3.01
N ARG A 109 -3.78 -8.57 2.70
CA ARG A 109 -3.32 -7.59 3.69
C ARG A 109 -3.54 -6.19 3.14
N ASP A 110 -3.92 -5.24 3.98
CA ASP A 110 -3.99 -3.85 3.55
C ASP A 110 -2.62 -3.33 3.13
N SER A 111 -2.62 -2.44 2.14
CA SER A 111 -1.45 -1.57 1.92
C SER A 111 -1.29 -0.65 3.13
N TYR A 112 -0.07 -0.52 3.63
CA TYR A 112 0.16 0.30 4.83
C TYR A 112 0.30 1.79 4.51
N TYR A 113 0.61 2.11 3.26
CA TYR A 113 0.78 3.47 2.77
C TYR A 113 0.12 3.61 1.40
N VAL A 114 -0.54 4.75 1.18
CA VAL A 114 -1.13 5.12 -0.09
C VAL A 114 -0.72 6.54 -0.41
N TYR A 115 -0.18 6.74 -1.61
CA TYR A 115 0.16 8.07 -2.14
C TYR A 115 -0.78 8.38 -3.29
N VAL A 116 -1.30 9.61 -3.32
CA VAL A 116 -2.32 10.04 -4.29
C VAL A 116 -1.86 11.32 -4.96
N ASP A 117 -1.75 11.29 -6.28
CA ASP A 117 -1.47 12.46 -7.11
C ASP A 117 -2.68 12.75 -8.00
N TYR A 118 -3.12 14.01 -8.04
CA TYR A 118 -4.04 14.49 -9.09
C TYR A 118 -3.25 14.69 -10.39
N LEU A 119 -3.70 14.06 -11.47
CA LEU A 119 -3.07 14.20 -12.77
C LEU A 119 -3.70 15.36 -13.51
N THR A 120 -2.97 16.47 -13.59
CA THR A 120 -3.29 17.56 -14.52
C THR A 120 -3.02 17.09 -15.95
N MET A 121 -3.98 17.34 -16.85
CA MET A 121 -3.76 17.21 -18.29
C MET A 121 -2.77 18.26 -18.78
#